data_AF-A0A3R6FS40-F1
#
_entry.id   AF-A0A3R6FS40-F1
#
_cell.length_a   1.000
_cell.length_b   1.000
_cell.length_c   1.000
_cell.angle_alpha   90.00
_cell.angle_beta   90.00
_cell.angle_gamma   90.00
#
_symmetry.space_group_name_H-M   'P 1'
#
loop_
_entity.id
_entity.type
_entity.pdbx_description
1 polymer ?
#
loop_
_entity_poly.entity_id
_entity_poly.type
_entity_poly.pdbx_seq_one_letter_code
_entity_poly.pdbx_strand_id
1 'polypeptide(L)'
;MKQQSKPKKSKKENNHMPGDWLYFAPENVTVRHIFDVLTNANDDTITASYEVEIWEDAGVLEVGLSDGATLDIEQTEIPAKDEITAAFAKEHGCECVFLVTIKPEEFDIAKNAMQKIVASLGGLFCGDTEDFTPVL
;
A
#
# COMPACT_ATOMS: atom_id res chain seq x y z
N MET A 1 48.85 9.51 -12.20
CA MET A 1 47.92 9.35 -11.06
C MET A 1 46.52 9.16 -11.60
N LYS A 2 45.89 8.02 -11.28
CA LYS A 2 44.53 7.69 -11.74
C LYS A 2 43.54 8.57 -10.97
N GLN A 3 42.74 9.37 -11.67
CA GLN A 3 41.61 10.07 -11.06
C GLN A 3 40.61 9.02 -10.57
N GLN A 4 40.47 8.89 -9.25
CA GLN A 4 39.36 8.16 -8.66
C GLN A 4 38.10 9.00 -8.82
N SER A 5 37.31 8.68 -9.83
CA SER A 5 35.93 9.14 -9.93
C SER A 5 35.15 8.54 -8.77
N LYS A 6 34.81 9.38 -7.79
CA LYS A 6 33.83 9.03 -6.74
C LYS A 6 32.53 8.60 -7.44
N PRO A 7 31.86 7.52 -6.99
CA PRO A 7 30.56 7.16 -7.55
C PRO A 7 29.63 8.35 -7.35
N LYS A 8 29.07 8.86 -8.46
CA LYS A 8 27.97 9.82 -8.43
C LYS A 8 26.84 9.12 -7.66
N LYS A 9 26.54 9.58 -6.45
CA LYS A 9 25.24 9.32 -5.83
C LYS A 9 24.21 9.73 -6.88
N SER A 10 23.51 8.75 -7.44
CA SER A 10 22.25 8.98 -8.14
C SER A 10 21.43 9.89 -7.23
N LYS A 11 21.01 11.04 -7.77
CA LYS A 11 20.07 11.91 -7.07
C LYS A 11 18.88 11.02 -6.73
N LYS A 12 18.62 10.78 -5.43
CA LYS A 12 17.30 10.34 -5.00
C LYS A 12 16.35 11.41 -5.52
N GLU A 13 15.51 11.08 -6.50
CA GLU A 13 14.38 11.92 -6.82
C GLU A 13 13.62 12.13 -5.52
N ASN A 14 13.27 13.38 -5.21
CA ASN A 14 12.37 13.68 -4.11
C ASN A 14 11.02 13.07 -4.52
N ASN A 15 10.81 11.80 -4.17
CA ASN A 15 9.57 11.12 -4.45
C ASN A 15 8.47 11.89 -3.70
N HIS A 16 7.65 12.64 -4.42
CA HIS A 16 6.57 13.48 -3.87
C HIS A 16 5.38 12.64 -3.42
N MET A 17 5.59 11.35 -3.16
CA MET A 17 4.52 10.44 -2.75
C MET A 17 4.18 10.69 -1.30
N PRO A 18 2.90 10.64 -0.91
CA PRO A 18 2.53 10.73 0.48
C PRO A 18 3.07 9.51 1.25
N GLY A 19 3.32 9.69 2.54
CA GLY A 19 3.66 8.57 3.43
C GLY A 19 2.41 7.81 3.88
N ASP A 20 1.30 8.53 3.98
CA ASP A 20 0.00 7.99 4.38
C ASP A 20 -0.92 7.86 3.16
N TRP A 21 -1.55 6.70 3.06
CA TRP A 21 -2.42 6.28 1.98
C TRP A 21 -3.67 5.64 2.55
N LEU A 22 -4.71 5.60 1.73
CA LEU A 22 -5.94 4.86 1.98
C LEU A 22 -6.08 3.76 0.93
N TYR A 23 -6.45 2.56 1.36
CA TYR A 23 -6.96 1.52 0.47
C TYR A 23 -8.47 1.43 0.65
N PHE A 24 -9.21 1.79 -0.40
CA PHE A 24 -10.65 1.58 -0.48
C PHE A 24 -10.89 0.23 -1.15
N ALA A 25 -11.45 -0.71 -0.39
CA ALA A 25 -11.64 -2.08 -0.83
C ALA A 25 -13.14 -2.42 -0.98
N PRO A 26 -13.48 -3.39 -1.83
CA PRO A 26 -14.84 -3.93 -1.90
C PRO A 26 -15.33 -4.51 -0.56
N GLU A 27 -16.63 -4.78 -0.50
CA GLU A 27 -17.27 -5.40 0.66
C GLU A 27 -16.57 -6.72 1.06
N ASN A 28 -16.47 -6.95 2.37
CA ASN A 28 -15.92 -8.16 3.01
C ASN A 28 -14.41 -8.38 2.83
N VAL A 29 -13.65 -7.42 2.30
CA VAL A 29 -12.19 -7.47 2.33
C VAL A 29 -11.69 -7.32 3.77
N THR A 30 -10.71 -8.14 4.16
CA THR A 30 -10.10 -8.15 5.50
C THR A 30 -8.59 -8.25 5.36
N VAL A 31 -7.85 -8.02 6.44
CA VAL A 31 -6.39 -8.22 6.46
C VAL A 31 -5.97 -9.64 6.11
N ARG A 32 -6.78 -10.67 6.39
CA ARG A 32 -6.52 -12.05 5.97
C ARG A 32 -6.54 -12.19 4.46
N HIS A 33 -7.52 -11.59 3.79
CA HIS A 33 -7.61 -11.64 2.32
C HIS A 33 -6.38 -10.99 1.68
N ILE A 34 -5.91 -9.87 2.24
CA ILE A 34 -4.69 -9.20 1.77
C ILE A 34 -3.46 -10.08 2.00
N PHE A 35 -3.34 -10.69 3.19
CA PHE A 35 -2.27 -11.64 3.51
C PHE A 35 -2.23 -12.82 2.53
N ASP A 36 -3.39 -13.42 2.25
CA ASP A 36 -3.48 -14.57 1.35
C ASP A 36 -3.03 -14.19 -0.06
N VAL A 37 -3.40 -13.00 -0.56
CA VAL A 37 -2.94 -12.50 -1.86
C VAL A 37 -1.42 -12.34 -1.92
N LEU A 38 -0.82 -11.73 -0.89
CA LEU A 38 0.61 -11.44 -0.87
C LEU A 38 1.47 -12.69 -0.64
N THR A 39 0.93 -13.72 0.02
CA THR A 39 1.65 -14.96 0.37
C THR A 39 1.32 -16.17 -0.50
N ASN A 40 0.35 -16.05 -1.43
CA ASN A 40 -0.05 -17.17 -2.30
C ASN A 40 1.09 -17.64 -3.21
N ALA A 41 1.76 -18.73 -2.83
CA ALA A 41 2.89 -19.31 -3.55
C ALA A 41 2.55 -19.93 -4.92
N ASN A 42 1.26 -20.06 -5.29
CA ASN A 42 0.83 -20.64 -6.56
C ASN A 42 0.56 -19.60 -7.65
N ASP A 43 0.80 -18.33 -7.38
CA ASP A 43 0.68 -17.25 -8.36
C ASP A 43 2.01 -17.06 -9.10
N ASP A 44 2.11 -17.66 -10.28
CA ASP A 44 3.30 -17.62 -11.15
C ASP A 44 3.63 -16.19 -11.66
N THR A 45 2.78 -15.19 -11.38
CA THR A 45 3.08 -13.78 -11.65
C THR A 45 3.90 -13.12 -10.54
N ILE A 46 4.12 -13.82 -9.42
CA ILE A 46 4.94 -13.36 -8.31
C ILE A 46 6.42 -13.39 -8.69
N THR A 47 7.02 -12.20 -8.76
CA THR A 47 8.47 -12.03 -8.91
C THR A 47 9.17 -11.72 -7.58
N ALA A 48 8.42 -11.40 -6.52
CA ALA A 48 8.91 -11.09 -5.19
C ALA A 48 8.13 -11.86 -4.12
N SER A 49 8.82 -12.67 -3.32
CA SER A 49 8.24 -13.26 -2.10
C SER A 49 8.21 -12.21 -1.00
N TYR A 50 7.02 -11.80 -0.56
CA TYR A 50 6.85 -10.92 0.58
C TYR A 50 6.92 -11.71 1.88
N GLU A 51 7.64 -11.19 2.88
CA GLU A 51 7.49 -11.62 4.27
C GLU A 51 6.32 -10.83 4.86
N VAL A 52 5.26 -11.49 5.31
CA VAL A 52 4.06 -10.80 5.81
C VAL A 52 3.77 -11.27 7.22
N GLU A 53 3.68 -10.33 8.15
CA GLU A 53 3.21 -10.56 9.52
C GLU A 53 1.77 -10.04 9.64
N ILE A 54 0.89 -10.80 10.31
CA ILE A 54 -0.52 -10.44 10.46
C ILE A 54 -0.97 -10.58 11.91
N TRP A 55 -1.69 -9.56 12.39
CA TRP A 55 -2.39 -9.52 13.66
C TRP A 55 -3.89 -9.35 13.38
N GLU A 56 -4.57 -10.45 13.09
CA GLU A 56 -5.96 -10.44 12.62
C GLU A 56 -6.94 -9.78 13.58
N ASP A 57 -6.82 -10.07 14.87
CA ASP A 57 -7.71 -9.50 15.90
C ASP A 57 -7.59 -7.98 16.01
N ALA A 58 -6.45 -7.42 15.60
CA ALA A 58 -6.21 -5.98 15.54
C ALA A 58 -6.57 -5.38 14.17
N GLY A 59 -6.84 -6.21 13.16
CA GLY A 59 -7.04 -5.74 11.79
C GLY A 59 -5.77 -5.16 11.17
N VAL A 60 -4.58 -5.63 11.55
CA VAL A 60 -3.29 -5.10 11.08
C VAL A 60 -2.47 -6.17 10.38
N LEU A 61 -1.74 -5.80 9.34
CA LEU A 61 -0.64 -6.59 8.77
C LEU A 61 0.53 -5.69 8.38
N GLU A 62 1.75 -6.22 8.47
CA GLU A 62 2.98 -5.58 8.00
C GLU A 62 3.59 -6.43 6.87
N VAL A 63 3.93 -5.79 5.76
CA VAL A 63 4.60 -6.42 4.63
C VAL A 63 6.07 -6.01 4.62
N GLY A 64 6.96 -6.97 4.86
CA GLY A 64 8.39 -6.86 4.60
C GLY A 64 8.65 -6.78 3.09
N LEU A 65 9.22 -5.64 2.68
CA LEU A 65 9.63 -5.36 1.30
C LEU A 65 11.15 -5.56 1.15
N SER A 66 11.65 -5.48 -0.09
CA SER A 66 13.10 -5.53 -0.34
C SER A 66 13.84 -4.40 0.40
N ASP A 67 15.10 -4.63 0.75
CA ASP A 67 15.99 -3.68 1.45
C ASP A 67 15.55 -3.27 2.87
N GLY A 68 14.63 -4.04 3.49
CA GLY A 68 14.15 -3.79 4.85
C GLY A 68 13.11 -2.68 4.96
N ALA A 69 12.55 -2.26 3.83
CA ALA A 69 11.37 -1.39 3.79
C ALA A 69 10.13 -2.15 4.27
N THR A 70 9.13 -1.43 4.76
CA THR A 70 7.86 -2.01 5.21
C THR A 70 6.68 -1.28 4.59
N LEU A 71 5.57 -2.00 4.45
CA LEU A 71 4.26 -1.48 4.09
C LEU A 71 3.29 -1.95 5.18
N ASP A 72 2.81 -1.01 5.98
CA ASP A 72 1.87 -1.25 7.06
C ASP A 72 0.44 -1.04 6.55
N ILE A 73 -0.47 -1.96 6.87
CA ILE A 73 -1.89 -1.88 6.49
C ILE A 73 -2.75 -2.17 7.72
N GLU A 74 -3.60 -1.21 8.08
CA GLU A 74 -4.51 -1.28 9.22
C GLU A 74 -5.95 -1.04 8.77
N GLN A 75 -6.84 -1.97 9.11
CA GLN A 75 -8.27 -1.81 8.88
C GLN A 75 -8.82 -0.71 9.79
N THR A 76 -9.61 0.20 9.21
CA THR A 76 -10.23 1.29 9.95
C THR A 76 -11.68 1.49 9.52
N GLU A 77 -12.36 2.43 10.16
CA GLU A 77 -13.72 2.85 9.81
C GLU A 77 -13.71 4.31 9.36
N ILE A 78 -14.51 4.62 8.34
CA ILE A 78 -14.75 6.02 7.95
C ILE A 78 -15.58 6.67 9.07
N PRO A 79 -15.10 7.75 9.73
CA PRO A 79 -15.87 8.41 10.77
C PRO A 79 -17.21 8.88 10.23
N ALA A 80 -18.31 8.71 10.98
CA ALA A 80 -19.66 9.05 10.51
C ALA A 80 -19.86 10.53 10.07
N LYS A 81 -18.98 11.43 10.51
CA LYS A 81 -18.97 12.86 10.15
C LYS A 81 -18.11 13.17 8.92
N ASP A 82 -17.37 12.20 8.41
CA ASP A 82 -16.50 12.35 7.25
C ASP A 82 -17.28 12.01 5.97
N GLU A 83 -18.10 12.97 5.55
CA GLU A 83 -18.95 12.82 4.36
C GLU A 83 -18.14 12.77 3.07
N ILE A 84 -16.93 13.34 3.05
CA ILE A 84 -16.07 13.42 1.87
C ILE A 84 -15.48 12.04 1.57
N THR A 85 -14.83 11.44 2.54
CA THR A 85 -14.27 10.08 2.43
C THR A 85 -15.37 9.05 2.19
N ALA A 86 -16.53 9.20 2.86
CA ALA A 86 -17.68 8.31 2.64
C ALA A 86 -18.25 8.43 1.22
N ALA A 87 -18.35 9.65 0.67
CA ALA A 87 -18.81 9.86 -0.70
C ALA A 87 -17.82 9.27 -1.72
N PHE A 88 -16.52 9.44 -1.50
CA PHE A 88 -15.47 8.87 -2.36
C PHE A 88 -15.53 7.33 -2.36
N ALA A 89 -15.58 6.70 -1.18
CA ALA A 89 -15.74 5.24 -1.08
C ALA A 89 -16.97 4.74 -1.85
N LYS A 90 -18.10 5.42 -1.68
CA LYS A 90 -19.36 5.08 -2.37
C LYS A 90 -19.29 5.25 -3.89
N GLU A 91 -18.65 6.32 -4.38
CA GLU A 91 -18.44 6.55 -5.81
C GLU A 91 -17.65 5.41 -6.45
N HIS A 92 -16.69 4.85 -5.71
CA HIS A 92 -15.84 3.73 -6.14
C HIS A 92 -16.39 2.35 -5.77
N GLY A 93 -17.60 2.26 -5.19
CA GLY A 93 -18.22 0.98 -4.81
C GLY A 93 -17.44 0.20 -3.75
N CYS A 94 -16.73 0.93 -2.87
CA CYS A 94 -15.94 0.37 -1.78
C CYS A 94 -16.66 0.52 -0.44
N GLU A 95 -16.56 -0.49 0.40
CA GLU A 95 -17.24 -0.56 1.71
C GLU A 95 -16.26 -0.75 2.87
N CYS A 96 -15.02 -1.14 2.58
CA CYS A 96 -13.95 -1.27 3.57
C CYS A 96 -12.86 -0.23 3.30
N VAL A 97 -12.24 0.28 4.36
CA VAL A 97 -11.12 1.22 4.27
C VAL A 97 -9.97 0.73 5.14
N PHE A 98 -8.75 0.89 4.62
CA PHE A 98 -7.53 0.59 5.35
C PHE A 98 -6.62 1.82 5.31
N LEU A 99 -6.02 2.15 6.46
CA LEU A 99 -4.87 3.04 6.52
C LEU A 99 -3.65 2.28 6.05
N VAL A 100 -2.84 2.94 5.23
CA VAL A 100 -1.67 2.36 4.61
C VAL A 100 -0.50 3.30 4.83
N THR A 101 0.54 2.84 5.51
CA THR A 101 1.71 3.66 5.81
C THR A 101 2.95 3.09 5.13
N ILE A 102 3.67 3.97 4.44
CA ILE A 102 4.93 3.70 3.77
C ILE A 102 5.89 4.86 3.99
N LYS A 103 7.19 4.62 3.93
CA LYS A 103 8.11 5.75 3.75
C LYS A 103 8.01 6.24 2.30
N PRO A 104 7.87 7.56 2.05
CA PRO A 104 7.77 8.09 0.68
C PRO A 104 8.88 7.62 -0.29
N GLU A 105 10.11 7.48 0.20
CA GLU A 105 11.24 6.98 -0.59
C GLU A 105 11.16 5.48 -0.93
N GLU A 106 10.29 4.72 -0.26
CA GLU A 106 10.10 3.27 -0.45
C GLU A 106 8.87 2.97 -1.34
N PHE A 107 8.14 4.00 -1.79
CA PHE A 107 6.93 3.85 -2.60
C PHE A 107 7.12 3.01 -3.86
N ASP A 108 8.20 3.18 -4.62
CA ASP A 108 8.40 2.39 -5.85
C ASP A 108 8.49 0.88 -5.57
N ILE A 109 8.95 0.51 -4.39
CA ILE A 109 9.02 -0.88 -3.92
C ILE A 109 7.63 -1.33 -3.44
N ALA A 110 6.98 -0.53 -2.59
CA ALA A 110 5.66 -0.81 -2.02
C ALA A 110 4.55 -0.89 -3.09
N LYS A 111 4.67 -0.09 -4.15
CA LYS A 111 3.71 -0.01 -5.25
C LYS A 111 3.41 -1.37 -5.87
N ASN A 112 4.41 -2.26 -5.97
CA ASN A 112 4.19 -3.60 -6.52
C ASN A 112 3.23 -4.42 -5.66
N ALA A 113 3.34 -4.33 -4.33
CA ALA A 113 2.43 -5.00 -3.40
C ALA A 113 1.02 -4.38 -3.48
N MET A 114 0.93 -3.04 -3.48
CA MET A 114 -0.34 -2.31 -3.60
C MET A 114 -1.08 -2.67 -4.91
N GLN A 115 -0.37 -2.68 -6.04
CA GLN A 115 -0.94 -3.05 -7.35
C GLN A 115 -1.40 -4.51 -7.38
N LYS A 116 -0.67 -5.41 -6.72
CA LYS A 116 -1.08 -6.82 -6.61
C LYS A 116 -2.37 -6.97 -5.81
N ILE A 117 -2.51 -6.22 -4.71
CA ILE A 117 -3.72 -6.19 -3.88
C ILE A 117 -4.90 -5.73 -4.74
N VAL A 118 -4.77 -4.61 -5.46
CA VAL A 118 -5.84 -4.10 -6.34
C VAL A 118 -6.18 -5.09 -7.45
N ALA A 119 -5.18 -5.69 -8.10
CA ALA A 119 -5.40 -6.65 -9.17
C ALA A 119 -6.15 -7.91 -8.71
N SER A 120 -6.00 -8.29 -7.44
CA SER A 120 -6.57 -9.54 -6.88
C SER A 120 -7.90 -9.31 -6.16
N LEU A 121 -8.03 -8.22 -5.41
CA LEU A 121 -9.17 -7.93 -4.55
C LEU A 121 -10.05 -6.79 -5.10
N GLY A 122 -9.60 -6.06 -6.12
CA GLY A 122 -10.26 -4.84 -6.60
C GLY A 122 -9.99 -3.64 -5.69
N GLY A 123 -10.83 -2.62 -5.80
CA GLY A 123 -10.67 -1.37 -5.06
C GLY A 123 -9.61 -0.45 -5.67
N LEU A 124 -9.09 0.47 -4.86
CA LEU A 124 -8.07 1.43 -5.24
C LEU A 124 -7.25 1.89 -4.04
N PHE A 125 -5.99 2.24 -4.26
CA PHE A 125 -5.23 3.02 -3.28
C PHE A 125 -5.25 4.49 -3.68
N CYS A 126 -5.32 5.38 -2.71
CA CYS A 126 -5.13 6.80 -2.93
C CYS A 126 -4.29 7.43 -1.81
N GLY A 127 -3.65 8.55 -2.09
CA GLY A 127 -3.02 9.34 -1.03
C GLY A 127 -4.05 9.74 0.04
N ASP A 128 -3.64 9.72 1.30
CA ASP A 128 -4.44 10.32 2.38
C ASP A 128 -4.26 11.84 2.35
N THR A 129 -4.90 12.45 1.36
CA THR A 129 -4.87 13.89 1.07
C THR A 129 -6.28 14.42 0.91
N GLU A 130 -6.46 15.74 0.99
CA GLU A 130 -7.79 16.37 0.84
C GLU A 130 -8.47 16.07 -0.51
N ASP A 131 -7.70 15.70 -1.54
CA ASP A 131 -8.18 15.40 -2.88
C ASP A 131 -8.03 13.92 -3.29
N PHE A 132 -7.61 13.05 -2.38
CA PHE A 132 -7.36 11.62 -2.63
C PHE A 132 -6.40 11.36 -3.79
N THR A 133 -5.33 12.17 -3.91
CA THR A 133 -4.33 12.00 -4.95
C THR A 133 -2.93 11.77 -4.36
N PRO A 134 -2.09 10.96 -5.03
CA PRO A 134 -2.34 10.21 -6.27
C PRO A 134 -3.22 8.96 -6.06
N VAL A 135 -3.80 8.42 -7.13
CA VAL A 135 -4.59 7.18 -7.14
C VAL A 135 -3.84 6.08 -7.89
N LEU A 136 -3.93 4.83 -7.39
CA LEU A 136 -3.34 3.61 -7.96
C LEU A 136 -4.39 2.53 -8.23
#